data_AF-A0A397SDX7-F1
#
_entry.id   AF-A0A397SDX7-F1
#
_cell.length_a   1.000
_cell.length_b   1.000
_cell.length_c   1.000
_cell.angle_alpha   90.00
_cell.angle_beta   90.00
_cell.angle_gamma   90.00
#
_symmetry.space_group_name_H-M   'P 1'
#
loop_
_entity.id
_entity.type
_entity.pdbx_description
1 polymer ?
#
loop_
_entity_poly.entity_id
_entity_poly.type
_entity_poly.pdbx_seq_one_letter_code
_entity_poly.pdbx_strand_id
1 'polypeptide(L)'
;MKKDKKTTSQKIICKPSDKLKLNTTKIITYHHTELISKWINRSDKLASPYEFKLLFRRSRDGATRNKFHEICDDQSRTVTIVKVKDSNEILGGYNPIEWKSDGEYASTKDSFIFSFNNDRIENYILSHV
;
A
#
# COMPACT_ATOMS: atom_id res chain seq x y z
N MET A 1 28.48 37.04 5.35
CA MET A 1 27.14 36.98 4.72
C MET A 1 26.62 35.54 4.74
N LYS A 2 25.74 35.21 5.69
CA LYS A 2 24.99 33.95 5.69
C LYS A 2 23.80 34.13 4.73
N LYS A 3 23.61 33.22 3.77
CA LYS A 3 22.38 33.14 2.97
C LYS A 3 21.54 32.01 3.54
N ASP A 4 20.45 32.38 4.21
CA ASP A 4 19.42 31.45 4.66
C ASP A 4 18.71 30.84 3.44
N LYS A 5 18.81 29.51 3.29
CA LYS A 5 17.97 28.78 2.35
C LYS A 5 16.57 28.65 2.96
N LYS A 6 15.63 29.47 2.48
CA LYS A 6 14.19 29.30 2.74
C LYS A 6 13.79 27.88 2.33
N THR A 7 13.43 27.07 3.31
CA THR A 7 12.79 25.78 3.10
C THR A 7 11.31 26.05 2.86
N THR A 8 10.86 25.84 1.62
CA THR A 8 9.44 25.97 1.26
C THR A 8 8.72 24.70 1.67
N SER A 9 8.04 24.72 2.82
CA SER A 9 7.07 23.70 3.20
C SER A 9 5.84 23.83 2.30
N GLN A 10 5.68 22.90 1.35
CA GLN A 10 4.41 22.77 0.64
C GLN A 10 3.38 22.14 1.59
N LYS A 11 2.48 22.98 2.13
CA LYS A 11 1.29 22.53 2.85
C LYS A 11 0.30 21.98 1.83
N ILE A 12 0.01 20.67 1.87
CA ILE A 12 -1.12 20.08 1.17
C ILE A 12 -2.17 19.70 2.20
N ILE A 13 -3.36 20.28 2.03
CA ILE A 13 -4.54 20.09 2.86
C ILE A 13 -5.18 18.75 2.46
N CYS A 14 -5.25 17.80 3.38
CA CYS A 14 -6.12 16.64 3.22
C CYS A 14 -7.57 17.11 3.41
N LYS A 15 -8.34 17.25 2.32
CA LYS A 15 -9.79 17.29 2.43
C LYS A 15 -10.33 15.86 2.43
N PRO A 16 -11.20 15.46 3.37
CA PRO A 16 -12.02 14.27 3.20
C PRO A 16 -12.82 14.48 1.91
N SER A 17 -12.64 13.59 0.92
CA SER A 17 -13.51 13.60 -0.25
C SER A 17 -14.84 12.98 0.16
N ASP A 18 -15.73 13.81 0.69
CA ASP A 18 -17.14 13.49 0.78
C ASP A 18 -17.73 13.53 -0.64
N LYS A 19 -18.38 12.41 -1.01
CA LYS A 19 -19.01 12.05 -2.30
C LYS A 19 -18.15 11.26 -3.30
N LEU A 20 -17.82 10.03 -2.94
CA LEU A 20 -17.76 8.94 -3.92
C LEU A 20 -19.14 8.28 -4.00
N LYS A 21 -19.94 8.66 -5.01
CA LYS A 21 -21.15 7.93 -5.38
C LYS A 21 -20.77 6.53 -5.89
N LEU A 22 -21.08 5.53 -5.06
CA LEU A 22 -21.58 4.18 -5.33
C LEU A 22 -20.89 3.31 -6.41
N ASN A 23 -20.48 2.10 -5.99
CA ASN A 23 -20.00 0.92 -6.76
C ASN A 23 -18.49 0.60 -6.78
N THR A 24 -17.71 1.04 -5.79
CA THR A 24 -16.45 0.34 -5.47
C THR A 24 -16.27 0.26 -3.95
N THR A 25 -16.43 -0.93 -3.38
CA THR A 25 -16.02 -1.16 -1.99
C THR A 25 -14.51 -0.96 -1.90
N LYS A 26 -14.08 0.11 -1.22
CA LYS A 26 -12.67 0.28 -0.88
C LYS A 26 -12.32 -0.82 0.12
N ILE A 27 -11.42 -1.73 -0.26
CA ILE A 27 -10.99 -2.84 0.60
C ILE A 27 -10.27 -2.29 1.85
N ILE A 28 -9.53 -1.19 1.68
CA ILE A 28 -8.82 -0.49 2.75
C ILE A 28 -9.30 0.95 2.88
N THR A 29 -9.10 1.50 4.08
CA THR A 29 -9.43 2.88 4.45
C THR A 29 -8.16 3.73 4.52
N TYR A 30 -8.31 5.04 4.76
CA TYR A 30 -7.17 5.94 4.94
C TYR A 30 -6.28 5.54 6.14
N HIS A 31 -6.85 5.08 7.25
CA HIS A 31 -6.04 4.63 8.39
C HIS A 31 -5.18 3.39 8.10
N HIS A 32 -5.68 2.46 7.27
CA HIS A 32 -4.86 1.35 6.79
C HIS A 32 -3.65 1.87 6.00
N THR A 33 -3.86 2.88 5.14
CA THR A 33 -2.75 3.48 4.36
C THR A 33 -1.74 4.22 5.23
N GLU A 34 -2.17 4.86 6.33
CA GLU A 34 -1.27 5.48 7.31
C GLU A 34 -0.37 4.44 8.00
N LEU A 35 -0.95 3.33 8.48
CA LEU A 35 -0.20 2.26 9.11
C LEU A 35 0.80 1.59 8.15
N ILE A 36 0.36 1.28 6.93
CA ILE A 36 1.26 0.70 5.93
C ILE A 36 2.42 1.66 5.63
N SER A 37 2.15 2.96 5.51
CA SER A 37 3.19 3.98 5.31
C SER A 37 4.16 4.07 6.49
N LYS A 38 3.64 3.91 7.72
CA LYS A 38 4.44 3.83 8.95
C LYS A 38 5.45 2.68 8.87
N TRP A 39 4.99 1.49 8.47
CA TRP A 39 5.82 0.29 8.37
C TRP A 39 6.86 0.38 7.26
N ILE A 40 6.51 0.93 6.09
CA ILE A 40 7.45 1.19 4.99
C ILE A 40 8.58 2.14 5.44
N ASN A 41 8.22 3.22 6.13
CA ASN A 41 9.20 4.21 6.59
C ASN A 41 10.02 3.78 7.81
N ARG A 42 9.59 2.72 8.52
CA ARG A 42 10.11 2.36 9.85
C ARG A 42 10.17 3.57 10.79
N SER A 43 9.14 4.42 10.74
CA SER A 43 9.09 5.70 11.46
C SER A 43 7.78 5.83 12.22
N ASP A 44 7.80 6.47 13.38
CA ASP A 44 6.58 6.75 14.16
C ASP A 44 5.75 7.93 13.64
N LYS A 45 6.22 8.61 12.58
CA LYS A 45 5.50 9.74 11.99
C LYS A 45 4.32 9.24 11.16
N LEU A 46 3.11 9.68 11.52
CA LEU A 46 1.87 9.39 10.79
C LEU A 46 1.73 10.17 9.47
N ALA A 47 2.57 11.19 9.25
CA ALA A 47 2.58 11.92 7.99
C ALA A 47 3.14 11.02 6.89
N SER A 48 2.25 10.44 6.07
CA SER A 48 2.67 9.66 4.92
C SER A 48 3.14 10.60 3.81
N PRO A 49 4.41 10.54 3.37
CA PRO A 49 4.85 11.20 2.16
C PRO A 49 4.37 10.47 0.88
N TYR A 50 3.65 9.35 1.01
CA TYR A 50 3.36 8.45 -0.09
C TYR A 50 1.94 8.64 -0.62
N GLU A 51 1.84 8.65 -1.95
CA GLU A 51 0.59 8.54 -2.68
C GLU A 51 0.43 7.09 -3.17
N PHE A 52 -0.62 6.39 -2.71
CA PHE A 52 -0.94 5.05 -3.19
C PHE A 52 -1.72 5.14 -4.50
N LYS A 53 -1.12 4.68 -5.59
CA LYS A 53 -1.77 4.54 -6.90
C LYS A 53 -2.16 3.08 -7.14
N LEU A 54 -3.41 2.85 -7.55
CA LEU A 54 -3.87 1.52 -7.92
C LEU A 54 -3.21 1.06 -9.24
N LEU A 55 -2.32 0.07 -9.16
CA LEU A 55 -1.71 -0.57 -10.32
C LEU A 55 -2.65 -1.63 -10.92
N PHE A 56 -3.00 -2.65 -10.14
CA PHE A 56 -3.80 -3.80 -10.57
C PHE A 56 -4.98 -4.08 -9.62
N ARG A 57 -6.13 -4.47 -10.16
CA ARG A 57 -7.29 -4.95 -9.42
C ARG A 57 -7.96 -6.09 -10.18
N ARG A 58 -8.04 -7.27 -9.55
CA ARG A 58 -8.66 -8.48 -10.14
C ARG A 58 -10.03 -8.25 -10.80
N SER A 59 -10.90 -7.47 -10.17
CA SER A 59 -12.25 -7.18 -10.70
C SER A 59 -12.27 -6.18 -11.86
N ARG A 60 -11.19 -5.43 -12.08
CA ARG A 60 -11.05 -4.43 -13.16
C ARG A 60 -10.24 -5.00 -14.32
N ASP A 61 -9.13 -5.67 -14.02
CA ASP A 61 -8.09 -6.03 -14.98
C ASP A 61 -8.09 -7.51 -15.36
N GLY A 62 -8.92 -8.32 -14.68
CA GLY A 62 -9.01 -9.76 -14.88
C GLY A 62 -8.29 -10.57 -13.79
N ALA A 63 -8.51 -11.88 -13.80
CA ALA A 63 -8.05 -12.80 -12.76
C ALA A 63 -6.95 -13.77 -13.23
N THR A 64 -6.22 -13.43 -14.29
CA THR A 64 -5.15 -14.28 -14.83
C THR A 64 -3.78 -13.77 -14.39
N ARG A 65 -2.85 -14.71 -14.20
CA ARG A 65 -1.43 -14.42 -13.93
C ARG A 65 -0.81 -13.56 -15.04
N ASN A 66 -1.13 -13.85 -16.30
CA ASN A 66 -0.62 -13.09 -17.45
C ASN A 66 -1.04 -11.61 -17.38
N LYS A 67 -2.28 -11.31 -16.98
CA LYS A 67 -2.74 -9.92 -16.82
C LYS A 67 -2.05 -9.20 -15.66
N PHE A 68 -1.71 -9.92 -14.60
CA PHE A 68 -0.92 -9.34 -13.52
C PHE A 68 0.48 -8.96 -14.02
N HIS A 69 1.20 -9.88 -14.65
CA HIS A 69 2.56 -9.62 -15.15
C HIS A 69 2.60 -8.53 -16.23
N GLU A 70 1.60 -8.48 -17.13
CA GLU A 70 1.45 -7.39 -18.12
C GLU A 70 1.39 -5.99 -17.48
N ILE A 71 0.86 -5.88 -16.25
CA ILE A 71 0.62 -4.60 -15.57
C ILE A 71 1.68 -4.31 -14.48
N CYS A 72 2.13 -5.34 -13.78
CA CYS A 72 2.90 -5.22 -12.54
C CYS A 72 4.39 -5.52 -12.69
N ASP A 73 4.82 -6.19 -13.76
CA ASP A 73 6.26 -6.43 -13.95
C ASP A 73 7.02 -5.10 -14.05
N ASP A 74 8.27 -5.14 -13.58
CA ASP A 74 9.17 -3.99 -13.40
C ASP A 74 8.66 -2.93 -12.39
N GLN A 75 7.49 -3.14 -11.77
CA GLN A 75 6.99 -2.27 -10.70
C GLN A 75 7.60 -2.69 -9.36
N SER A 76 8.29 -1.75 -8.71
CA SER A 76 8.83 -1.92 -7.35
C SER A 76 8.02 -1.13 -6.32
N ARG A 77 8.32 -1.31 -5.03
CA ARG A 77 7.66 -0.61 -3.91
C ARG A 77 6.13 -0.75 -3.94
N THR A 78 5.68 -1.97 -4.16
CA THR A 78 4.26 -2.29 -4.31
C THR A 78 3.67 -2.83 -3.02
N VAL A 79 2.39 -2.55 -2.78
CA VAL A 79 1.62 -3.13 -1.69
C VAL A 79 0.49 -3.97 -2.29
N THR A 80 0.44 -5.25 -1.90
CA THR A 80 -0.64 -6.16 -2.27
C THR A 80 -1.67 -6.21 -1.16
N ILE A 81 -2.95 -6.16 -1.53
CA ILE A 81 -4.09 -6.18 -0.61
C ILE A 81 -5.07 -7.26 -1.07
N VAL A 82 -5.45 -8.15 -0.15
CA VAL A 82 -6.38 -9.25 -0.37
C VAL A 82 -7.47 -9.23 0.70
N LYS A 83 -8.72 -9.17 0.27
CA LYS A 83 -9.88 -9.32 1.16
C LYS A 83 -10.24 -10.79 1.27
N VAL A 84 -10.24 -11.34 2.48
CA VAL A 84 -10.72 -12.71 2.73
C VAL A 84 -12.24 -12.74 2.52
N LYS A 85 -12.72 -13.71 1.74
CA LYS A 85 -14.14 -13.91 1.45
C LYS A 85 -14.87 -14.32 2.74
N ASP A 86 -16.10 -13.84 2.91
CA ASP A 86 -16.97 -14.23 4.03
C ASP A 86 -16.36 -13.94 5.43
N SER A 87 -15.41 -13.01 5.48
CA SER A 87 -14.72 -12.55 6.69
C SER A 87 -14.58 -11.04 6.65
N ASN A 88 -14.14 -10.44 7.74
CA ASN A 88 -13.71 -9.06 7.84
C ASN A 88 -12.19 -8.88 7.66
N GLU A 89 -11.43 -9.98 7.63
CA GLU A 89 -9.98 -9.97 7.53
C GLU A 89 -9.47 -9.43 6.18
N ILE A 90 -8.40 -8.64 6.26
CA ILE A 90 -7.64 -8.15 5.11
C ILE A 90 -6.20 -8.61 5.28
N LEU A 91 -5.69 -9.33 4.28
CA LEU A 91 -4.30 -9.76 4.21
C LEU A 91 -3.54 -8.88 3.22
N GLY A 92 -2.23 -8.77 3.40
CA GLY A 92 -1.41 -8.07 2.44
C GLY A 92 0.07 -8.22 2.68
N GLY A 93 0.84 -7.51 1.86
CA GLY A 93 2.29 -7.45 2.00
C GLY A 93 2.89 -6.37 1.14
N TYR A 94 4.06 -5.91 1.53
CA TYR A 94 4.87 -4.94 0.81
C TYR A 94 6.06 -5.64 0.15
N ASN A 95 6.22 -5.40 -1.13
CA ASN A 95 7.37 -5.83 -1.91
C ASN A 95 8.17 -4.59 -2.35
N PRO A 96 9.36 -4.34 -1.80
CA PRO A 96 10.19 -3.19 -2.14
C PRO A 96 10.89 -3.34 -3.49
N ILE A 97 11.05 -4.57 -3.99
CA ILE A 97 11.74 -4.87 -5.25
C ILE A 97 10.74 -5.08 -6.38
N GLU A 98 11.26 -5.07 -7.61
CA GLU A 98 10.49 -5.26 -8.83
C GLU A 98 9.85 -6.64 -8.93
N TRP A 99 8.63 -6.70 -9.49
CA TRP A 99 8.03 -7.97 -9.94
C TRP A 99 8.68 -8.41 -11.25
N LYS A 100 8.89 -9.72 -11.38
CA LYS A 100 9.41 -10.36 -12.60
C LYS A 100 8.66 -11.65 -12.90
N SER A 101 8.63 -12.01 -14.17
CA SER A 101 8.12 -13.29 -14.66
C SER A 101 9.23 -14.22 -15.17
N ASP A 102 10.48 -14.02 -14.73
CA ASP A 102 11.65 -14.81 -15.13
C ASP A 102 11.79 -16.14 -14.38
N GLY A 103 11.03 -16.32 -13.28
CA GLY A 103 11.01 -17.53 -12.47
C GLY A 103 12.08 -17.57 -11.38
N GLU A 104 12.84 -16.49 -11.22
CA GLU A 104 13.91 -16.40 -10.22
C GLU A 104 13.40 -15.90 -8.87
N TYR A 105 14.06 -16.34 -7.79
CA TYR A 105 13.83 -15.82 -6.46
C TYR A 105 14.71 -14.61 -6.18
N ALA A 106 14.17 -13.64 -5.47
CA ALA A 106 14.90 -12.48 -4.98
C ALA A 106 14.69 -12.32 -3.48
N SER A 107 15.72 -11.79 -2.79
CA SER A 107 15.69 -11.56 -1.35
C SER A 107 15.81 -10.08 -1.02
N THR A 108 15.18 -9.67 0.06
CA THR A 108 15.25 -8.31 0.61
C THR A 108 14.89 -8.36 2.09
N LYS A 109 15.44 -7.44 2.89
CA LYS A 109 15.14 -7.32 4.34
C LYS A 109 14.00 -6.34 4.62
N ASP A 110 13.51 -5.68 3.57
CA ASP A 110 12.53 -4.60 3.68
C ASP A 110 11.11 -5.03 3.33
N SER A 111 10.92 -6.31 2.97
CA SER A 111 9.61 -6.90 2.78
C SER A 111 8.91 -7.15 4.11
N PHE A 112 7.58 -7.15 4.06
CA PHE A 112 6.74 -7.56 5.18
C PHE A 112 5.38 -8.04 4.69
N ILE A 113 4.73 -8.88 5.48
CA ILE A 113 3.35 -9.30 5.33
C ILE A 113 2.53 -8.81 6.53
N PHE A 114 1.24 -8.66 6.35
CA PHE A 114 0.35 -8.22 7.42
C PHE A 114 -1.06 -8.82 7.30
N SER A 115 -1.75 -8.82 8.43
CA SER A 115 -3.19 -9.04 8.52
C SER A 115 -3.84 -7.91 9.34
N PHE A 116 -4.97 -7.40 8.87
CA PHE A 116 -5.85 -6.52 9.63
C PHE A 116 -7.13 -7.28 10.00
N ASN A 117 -7.52 -7.23 11.27
CA ASN A 117 -8.82 -7.68 11.73
C ASN A 117 -9.73 -6.47 12.00
N ASN A 118 -10.90 -6.43 11.37
CA ASN A 118 -11.70 -5.20 11.19
C ASN A 118 -12.44 -4.73 12.46
N ASP A 119 -12.18 -5.34 13.63
CA ASP A 119 -12.77 -4.90 14.89
C ASP A 119 -12.17 -3.57 15.35
N ARG A 120 -10.86 -3.37 15.14
CA ARG A 120 -10.11 -2.12 15.41
C ARG A 120 -8.90 -2.04 14.48
N ILE A 121 -8.57 -0.84 14.00
CA ILE A 121 -7.42 -0.63 13.12
C ILE A 121 -6.07 -1.02 13.77
N GLU A 122 -6.02 -0.96 15.10
CA GLU A 122 -4.86 -1.35 15.91
C GLU A 122 -4.68 -2.86 16.02
N ASN A 123 -5.71 -3.65 15.67
CA ASN A 123 -5.66 -5.11 15.68
C ASN A 123 -5.07 -5.61 14.36
N TYR A 124 -3.77 -5.42 14.21
CA TYR A 124 -3.00 -5.95 13.09
C TYR A 124 -1.91 -6.91 13.54
N ILE A 125 -1.55 -7.82 12.65
CA ILE A 125 -0.34 -8.62 12.72
C ILE A 125 0.59 -8.11 11.63
N LEU A 126 1.84 -7.83 11.98
CA LEU A 126 2.90 -7.44 11.05
C LEU A 126 4.05 -8.42 11.21
N SER A 127 4.55 -8.96 10.10
CA SER A 127 5.69 -9.86 10.08
C SER A 127 6.65 -9.45 8.96
N HIS A 128 7.93 -9.28 9.31
CA HIS A 128 8.99 -9.09 8.33
C HIS A 128 9.44 -10.45 7.79
N VAL A 129 9.72 -10.51 6.49
CA VAL A 129 10.11 -11.72 5.75
C VAL A 129 11.47 -11.55 5.09
#